data_AF-A0A4Y2NCN3-F1
#
_entry.id   AF-A0A4Y2NCN3-F1
#
_cell.length_a   1.000
_cell.length_b   1.000
_cell.length_c   1.000
_cell.angle_alpha   90.00
_cell.angle_beta   90.00
_cell.angle_gamma   90.00
#
_symmetry.space_group_name_H-M   'P 1'
#
loop_
_entity.id
_entity.type
_entity.pdbx_description
1 polymer ?
#
loop_
_entity_poly.entity_id
_entity_poly.type
_entity_poly.pdbx_seq_one_letter_code
_entity_poly.pdbx_strand_id
1 'polypeptide(L)' 'MSRELQKVARNAGVEIDPCSPYTPQLNGVAERMNRTLFDKARAMFYDSKLPKSCWGYAIQAATFLHNRIPCTSMNDHTPY' A
#
# COMPACT_ATOMS: atom_id res chain seq x y z
N MET A 1 -4.97 12.87 -16.08
CA MET A 1 -4.78 13.23 -14.66
C MET A 1 -5.78 14.32 -14.28
N SER A 2 -6.49 14.20 -13.15
CA SER A 2 -7.47 15.23 -12.73
C SER A 2 -6.77 16.56 -12.42
N ARG A 3 -7.40 17.69 -12.81
CA ARG A 3 -6.90 19.04 -12.54
C ARG A 3 -6.76 19.31 -11.03
N GLU A 4 -7.70 18.81 -10.23
CA GLU A 4 -7.67 18.94 -8.78
C GLU A 4 -6.44 18.24 -8.16
N LEU A 5 -6.10 17.05 -8.66
CA LEU A 5 -4.97 16.28 -8.15
C LEU A 5 -3.64 16.98 -8.44
N GLN A 6 -3.48 17.55 -9.65
CA GLN A 6 -2.30 18.34 -10.00
C GLN A 6 -2.15 19.58 -9.12
N LYS A 7 -3.26 20.25 -8.79
CA LYS A 7 -3.25 21.43 -7.91
C LYS A 7 -2.79 21.05 -6.50
N VAL A 8 -3.33 19.96 -5.94
CA VAL A 8 -2.95 19.46 -4.62
C VAL A 8 -1.46 19.09 -4.58
N ALA A 9 -0.97 18.33 -5.56
CA ALA A 9 0.44 17.93 -5.59
C ALA A 9 1.38 19.12 -5.73
N ARG A 10 1.06 20.07 -6.62
CA ARG A 10 1.85 21.31 -6.79
C ARG A 10 1.90 22.14 -5.50
N ASN A 11 0.77 22.26 -4.80
CA ASN A 11 0.72 22.98 -3.51
C ASN A 11 1.54 22.28 -2.42
N ALA A 12 1.68 20.96 -2.49
CA ALA A 12 2.49 20.17 -1.57
C ALA A 12 3.98 20.07 -1.98
N GLY A 13 4.39 20.69 -3.10
CA GLY A 13 5.74 20.58 -3.64
C GLY A 13 6.07 19.19 -4.21
N VAL A 14 5.05 18.39 -4.55
CA VAL A 14 5.21 17.04 -5.09
C VAL A 14 5.19 17.07 -6.62
N GLU A 15 6.23 16.52 -7.22
CA GLU A 15 6.30 16.27 -8.65
C GLU A 15 5.59 14.94 -9.00
N ILE A 16 4.73 14.97 -10.02
CA ILE A 16 4.03 13.77 -10.50
C ILE A 16 4.65 13.35 -11.82
N ASP A 17 5.32 12.20 -11.82
CA ASP A 17 5.83 11.54 -13.02
C ASP A 17 5.00 10.29 -13.34
N PRO A 18 4.05 10.36 -14.30
CA PRO A 18 3.22 9.22 -14.66
C PRO A 18 3.97 8.23 -15.54
N CYS A 19 3.82 6.94 -15.25
CA CYS A 19 4.30 5.88 -16.14
C CYS A 19 3.68 6.00 -17.54
N SER A 20 4.43 5.55 -18.56
CA SER A 20 3.95 5.50 -19.94
C SER A 20 2.64 4.70 -20.04
N PRO A 21 1.68 5.11 -20.90
CA PRO A 21 0.47 4.33 -21.13
C PRO A 21 0.80 2.86 -21.44
N TYR A 22 -0.02 1.94 -20.92
CA TYR A 22 0.10 0.50 -21.15
C TYR A 22 1.43 -0.15 -20.68
N THR A 23 2.11 0.46 -19.70
CA THR A 23 3.34 -0.11 -19.09
C THR A 23 3.15 -0.48 -17.60
N PRO A 24 2.22 -1.39 -17.25
CA PRO A 24 1.98 -1.77 -15.86
C PRO A 24 3.22 -2.34 -15.15
N GLN A 25 4.15 -2.91 -15.91
CA GLN A 25 5.41 -3.47 -15.39
C GLN A 25 6.27 -2.43 -14.65
N LEU A 26 6.17 -1.14 -15.02
CA LEU A 26 6.90 -0.06 -14.35
C LEU A 26 6.39 0.17 -12.91
N ASN A 27 5.15 -0.21 -12.61
CA ASN A 27 4.55 -0.06 -11.28
C ASN A 27 4.59 -1.36 -10.45
N GLY A 28 5.34 -2.37 -10.90
CA GLY A 28 5.29 -3.72 -10.33
C GLY A 28 5.66 -3.80 -8.85
N VAL A 29 6.49 -2.88 -8.34
CA VAL A 29 6.82 -2.81 -6.90
C VAL A 29 5.59 -2.42 -6.09
N ALA A 30 4.90 -1.35 -6.48
CA ALA A 30 3.69 -0.90 -5.79
C ALA A 30 2.57 -1.95 -5.91
N GLU A 31 2.41 -2.57 -7.08
CA GLU A 31 1.41 -3.62 -7.29
C GLU A 31 1.67 -4.85 -6.39
N ARG A 32 2.92 -5.30 -6.27
CA ARG A 32 3.30 -6.40 -5.36
C ARG A 32 3.05 -6.04 -3.89
N MET A 33 3.37 -4.81 -3.49
CA MET A 33 3.13 -4.34 -2.12
C MET A 33 1.63 -4.31 -1.81
N ASN A 34 0.82 -3.75 -2.72
CA ASN A 34 -0.62 -3.72 -2.57
C ASN A 34 -1.20 -5.13 -2.39
N ARG A 35 -0.81 -6.08 -3.25
CA ARG A 35 -1.23 -7.49 -3.10
C ARG A 35 -0.86 -8.07 -1.74
N THR A 36 0.38 -7.84 -1.29
CA THR A 36 0.87 -8.32 0.02
C THR A 36 0.04 -7.78 1.19
N LEU A 37 -0.28 -6.48 1.18
CA LEU A 37 -1.11 -5.86 2.22
C LEU A 37 -2.54 -6.39 2.19
N PHE A 38 -3.14 -6.54 1.00
CA PHE A 38 -4.49 -7.08 0.87
C PHE A 38 -4.60 -8.54 1.30
N ASP A 39 -3.60 -9.37 1.02
CA ASP A 39 -3.61 -10.77 1.44
C ASP A 39 -3.49 -10.90 2.96
N LYS A 40 -2.63 -10.09 3.60
CA LYS A 40 -2.56 -9.99 5.08
C LYS A 40 -3.88 -9.48 5.67
N ALA A 41 -4.45 -8.42 5.10
CA ALA A 41 -5.71 -7.86 5.55
C ALA A 41 -6.84 -8.90 5.46
N ARG A 42 -6.94 -9.64 4.35
CA ARG A 42 -7.93 -10.72 4.17
C ARG A 42 -7.77 -11.82 5.21
N ALA A 43 -6.55 -12.27 5.47
CA ALA A 43 -6.29 -13.32 6.45
C ALA A 43 -6.73 -12.90 7.87
N MET A 44 -6.31 -11.71 8.32
CA MET A 44 -6.74 -11.18 9.62
C MET A 44 -8.25 -10.96 9.69
N PHE A 45 -8.84 -10.47 8.61
CA PHE A 45 -10.26 -10.18 8.54
C PHE A 45 -11.13 -11.45 8.58
N TYR A 46 -10.65 -12.53 7.94
CA TYR A 46 -11.28 -13.85 7.99
C TYR A 46 -11.26 -14.41 9.42
N ASP A 47 -10.14 -14.30 10.11
CA ASP A 47 -9.97 -14.79 11.48
C ASP A 47 -10.77 -13.98 12.51
N SER A 48 -10.77 -12.65 12.38
CA SER A 48 -11.40 -11.75 13.35
C SER A 48 -12.93 -11.78 13.35
N LYS A 49 -13.57 -12.39 12.34
CA LYS A 49 -15.03 -12.46 12.15
C LYS A 49 -15.73 -11.10 12.23
N LEU A 50 -15.04 -10.03 11.84
CA LEU A 50 -15.56 -8.67 11.91
C LEU A 50 -16.53 -8.37 10.74
N PRO A 51 -17.45 -7.41 10.90
CA PRO A 51 -18.30 -6.95 9.80
C PRO A 51 -17.48 -6.35 8.67
N LYS A 52 -17.89 -6.57 7.41
CA LYS A 52 -17.19 -6.07 6.20
C LYS A 52 -16.94 -4.55 6.20
N SER A 53 -17.72 -3.78 6.94
CA SER A 53 -17.49 -2.34 7.15
C SER A 53 -16.15 -2.03 7.79
N CYS A 54 -15.54 -2.98 8.53
CA CYS A 54 -14.25 -2.82 9.20
C CYS A 54 -13.03 -3.09 8.29
N TRP A 55 -13.20 -3.30 6.98
CA TRP A 55 -12.11 -3.62 6.05
C TRP A 55 -10.95 -2.60 6.09
N GLY A 56 -11.25 -1.31 6.29
CA GLY A 56 -10.25 -0.25 6.39
C GLY A 56 -9.32 -0.44 7.60
N TYR A 57 -9.85 -0.88 8.74
CA TYR A 57 -9.06 -1.21 9.93
C TYR A 57 -8.17 -2.42 9.71
N ALA A 58 -8.65 -3.43 8.97
CA ALA A 58 -7.85 -4.61 8.63
C ALA A 58 -6.62 -4.25 7.77
N ILE A 59 -6.78 -3.32 6.82
CA ILE A 59 -5.64 -2.83 6.02
C ILE A 59 -4.68 -2.00 6.88
N GLN A 60 -5.19 -1.12 7.74
CA GLN A 60 -4.35 -0.35 8.65
C GLN A 60 -3.51 -1.25 9.57
N ALA A 61 -4.14 -2.29 10.14
CA ALA A 61 -3.44 -3.30 10.94
C ALA A 61 -2.40 -4.06 10.11
N ALA A 62 -2.72 -4.43 8.86
CA ALA A 62 -1.81 -5.13 7.96
C ALA A 62 -0.55 -4.30 7.68
N THR A 63 -0.74 -3.01 7.38
CA THR A 63 0.35 -2.06 7.12
C THR A 63 1.18 -1.84 8.38
N PHE A 64 0.55 -1.67 9.53
CA PHE A 64 1.25 -1.49 10.80
C PHE A 64 2.16 -2.69 11.11
N LEU A 65 1.62 -3.90 10.99
CA LEU A 65 2.40 -5.13 11.20
C LEU A 65 3.51 -5.27 10.16
N HIS A 66 3.21 -5.03 8.88
CA HIS A 66 4.22 -5.14 7.83
C HIS A 66 5.42 -4.21 8.07
N ASN A 67 5.16 -2.97 8.50
CA ASN A 67 6.20 -1.99 8.79
C ASN A 67 7.02 -2.30 10.05
N ARG A 68 6.62 -3.28 10.85
CA ARG A 68 7.24 -3.62 12.15
C ARG A 68 7.66 -5.08 12.26
N ILE A 69 7.54 -5.85 11.19
CA ILE A 69 8.02 -7.23 11.12
C ILE A 69 9.35 -7.23 10.37
N PRO A 70 10.39 -7.91 10.91
CA PRO A 70 11.64 -8.13 10.22
C PRO A 70 11.44 -8.66 8.80
N CYS A 71 12.14 -8.07 7.83
CA CYS A 71 12.16 -8.56 6.46
C CYS A 71 13.55 -9.06 6.09
N THR A 72 13.63 -10.25 5.51
CA THR A 72 14.90 -10.84 5.05
C THR A 72 15.57 -10.00 3.98
N SER A 73 14.81 -9.23 3.20
CA SER A 73 15.37 -8.28 2.23
C SER A 73 16.10 -7.09 2.86
N MET A 74 16.02 -6.94 4.19
CA MET A 74 16.66 -5.86 4.95
C MET A 74 17.51 -6.41 6.10
N ASN A 75 18.13 -7.58 5.93
CA ASN A 75 18.96 -8.21 6.97
C ASN A 75 18.23 -8.37 8.31
N ASP A 76 16.96 -8.80 8.26
CA ASP A 76 16.09 -8.99 9.43
C ASP A 76 15.83 -7.71 10.24
N HIS A 77 15.98 -6.54 9.62
CA HIS A 77 15.48 -5.28 10.14
C HIS A 77 14.02 -5.02 9.73
N THR A 78 13.36 -4.16 10.48
CA THR A 78 12.01 -3.68 10.20
C THR A 78 12.05 -2.49 9.23
N PRO A 79 11.01 -2.28 8.40
CA PRO A 79 10.99 -1.15 7.46
C PRO A 79 11.00 0.23 8.14
N TYR A 80 10.52 0.28 9.39
CA TYR A 80 10.53 1.43 10.28
C TYR A 80 11.45 1.14 11.46
#